data_AF-A0A3A9K7X6-F1
#
_entry.id   AF-A0A3A9K7X6-F1
#
_cell.length_a   1.000
_cell.length_b   1.000
_cell.length_c   1.000
_cell.angle_alpha   90.00
_cell.angle_beta   90.00
_cell.angle_gamma   90.00
#
_symmetry.space_group_name_H-M   'P 1'
#
loop_
_entity.id
_entity.type
_entity.pdbx_description
1 polymer ?
#
loop_
_entity_poly.entity_id
_entity_poly.type
_entity_poly.pdbx_seq_one_letter_code
_entity_poly.pdbx_strand_id
1 'polypeptide(L)' 'MPVLIGAQGLGKTTLIQKMGQFWFTNSVESFEGIEAAELLQGVWIVEIGEMSAGRLRTKLTGLRLMK' A
#
# COMPACT_ATOMS: atom_id res chain seq x y z
N MET A 1 -7.81 5.51 -9.62
CA MET A 1 -7.15 4.48 -8.80
C MET A 1 -8.23 3.78 -7.97
N PRO A 2 -8.48 2.48 -8.17
CA PRO A 2 -9.40 1.74 -7.31
C PRO A 2 -8.81 1.64 -5.90
N VAL A 3 -9.68 1.68 -4.88
CA VAL A 3 -9.30 1.54 -3.47
C VAL A 3 -10.02 0.34 -2.89
N LEU A 4 -9.25 -0.62 -2.36
CA LEU A 4 -9.81 -1.81 -1.69
C LEU A 4 -9.90 -1.56 -0.19
N ILE A 5 -11.13 -1.60 0.34
CA ILE A 5 -11.41 -1.36 1.76
C ILE A 5 -11.81 -2.67 2.42
N GLY A 6 -11.28 -2.91 3.62
CA GLY A 6 -11.63 -4.07 4.45
C GLY A 6 -10.67 -4.23 5.62
N ALA A 7 -11.04 -5.04 6.60
CA ALA A 7 -10.17 -5.39 7.72
C ALA A 7 -8.78 -5.90 7.26
N GLN A 8 -7.78 -5.72 8.13
CA GLN A 8 -6.46 -6.29 7.92
C GLN A 8 -6.55 -7.82 7.88
N GLY A 9 -5.78 -8.46 6.99
CA GLY A 9 -5.78 -9.92 6.86
C GLY A 9 -6.92 -10.50 6.00
N LEU A 10 -7.85 -9.70 5.46
CA LEU A 10 -8.90 -10.19 4.54
C LEU A 10 -8.39 -10.66 3.16
N GLY A 11 -7.08 -10.62 2.91
CA GLY A 11 -6.50 -11.08 1.65
C GLY A 11 -6.67 -10.11 0.48
N LYS A 12 -6.78 -8.78 0.73
CA LYS A 12 -6.88 -7.75 -0.32
C LYS A 12 -5.69 -7.83 -1.31
N THR A 13 -4.48 -7.79 -0.78
CA THR A 13 -3.22 -8.00 -1.53
C THR A 13 -3.24 -9.35 -2.23
N THR A 14 -3.63 -10.42 -1.53
CA THR A 14 -3.70 -11.78 -2.09
C THR A 14 -4.67 -11.91 -3.26
N LEU A 15 -5.82 -11.23 -3.22
CA LEU A 15 -6.80 -11.20 -4.30
C LEU A 15 -6.18 -10.60 -5.56
N ILE A 16 -5.58 -9.41 -5.43
CA ILE A 16 -4.99 -8.70 -6.57
C ILE A 16 -3.74 -9.41 -7.09
N GLN A 17 -2.91 -9.97 -6.21
CA GLN A 17 -1.77 -10.80 -6.59
C GLN A 17 -2.23 -12.02 -7.43
N LYS A 18 -3.33 -12.69 -7.04
CA LYS A 18 -3.88 -13.80 -7.80
C LYS A 18 -4.50 -13.37 -9.14
N MET A 19 -5.05 -12.16 -9.24
CA MET A 19 -5.61 -11.66 -10.49
C MET A 19 -4.53 -11.15 -11.45
N GLY A 20 -3.52 -10.45 -10.92
CA GLY A 20 -2.47 -9.79 -11.69
C GLY A 20 -1.31 -10.69 -12.09
N GLN A 21 -1.07 -11.79 -11.35
CA GLN A 21 0.03 -12.72 -11.63
C GLN A 21 1.36 -11.96 -11.83
N PHE A 22 2.01 -12.15 -12.97
CA PHE A 22 3.28 -11.51 -13.33
C PHE A 22 3.19 -9.99 -13.53
N TRP A 23 1.97 -9.44 -13.67
CA TRP A 23 1.76 -8.01 -13.84
C TRP A 23 1.60 -7.25 -12.51
N PHE A 24 1.58 -7.96 -11.38
CA PHE A 24 1.40 -7.37 -10.06
C PHE A 24 2.73 -7.13 -9.34
N THR A 25 2.88 -5.96 -8.73
CA THR A 25 3.96 -5.65 -7.78
C THR A 25 3.44 -4.83 -6.60
N ASN A 26 4.01 -5.05 -5.42
CA ASN A 26 3.82 -4.22 -4.23
C ASN A 26 5.15 -3.79 -3.61
N SER A 27 6.27 -3.98 -4.32
CA SER A 27 7.62 -3.72 -3.83
C SER A 27 8.18 -2.35 -4.24
N VAL A 28 7.34 -1.49 -4.83
CA VAL A 28 7.75 -0.15 -5.28
C VAL A 28 7.67 0.81 -4.09
N GLU A 29 8.83 1.19 -3.56
CA GLU A 29 8.94 2.13 -2.43
C GLU A 29 9.06 3.60 -2.88
N SER A 30 9.59 3.83 -4.09
CA SER A 30 9.78 5.14 -4.71
C SER A 30 9.47 5.07 -6.20
N PHE A 31 8.97 6.18 -6.75
CA PHE A 31 8.73 6.34 -8.18
C PHE A 31 9.83 7.17 -8.87
N GLU A 32 10.98 7.33 -8.21
CA GLU A 32 12.10 8.13 -8.68
C GLU A 32 13.32 7.26 -9.00
N GLY A 33 14.04 7.66 -10.06
CA GLY A 33 15.28 7.01 -10.45
C GLY A 33 15.10 5.84 -11.42
N ILE A 34 16.24 5.30 -11.86
CA ILE A 34 16.31 4.25 -12.88
C ILE A 34 15.84 2.91 -12.31
N GLU A 35 16.16 2.61 -11.05
CA GLU A 35 15.74 1.38 -10.37
C GLU A 35 14.21 1.26 -10.31
N ALA A 36 13.51 2.37 -10.02
CA ALA A 36 12.05 2.41 -10.07
C ALA A 36 11.52 2.17 -11.49
N ALA A 37 12.18 2.72 -12.51
CA ALA A 37 11.80 2.50 -13.89
C ALA A 37 11.97 1.03 -14.31
N GLU A 38 13.05 0.37 -13.88
CA GLU A 38 13.29 -1.05 -14.13
C GLU A 38 12.23 -1.94 -13.44
N LEU A 39 11.90 -1.65 -12.19
CA LEU A 39 10.87 -2.38 -11.44
C LEU A 39 9.46 -2.23 -12.03
N LEU A 40 9.20 -1.14 -12.76
CA LEU A 40 7.90 -0.90 -13.41
C LEU A 40 7.80 -1.54 -14.80
N GLN A 41 8.89 -2.01 -15.40
CA GLN A 41 8.82 -2.66 -16.71
C GLN A 41 8.05 -3.98 -16.63
N GLY A 42 7.04 -4.12 -17.49
CA GLY A 42 6.19 -5.32 -17.53
C GLY A 42 5.14 -5.41 -16.41
N VAL A 43 5.08 -4.42 -15.51
CA VAL A 43 4.08 -4.33 -14.45
C VAL A 43 2.87 -3.52 -14.92
N TRP A 44 1.67 -4.00 -14.62
CA TRP A 44 0.41 -3.30 -14.92
C TRP A 44 -0.37 -2.91 -13.67
N ILE A 45 -0.13 -3.62 -12.55
CA ILE A 45 -0.85 -3.43 -11.30
C ILE A 45 0.18 -3.18 -10.20
N VAL A 46 0.18 -1.96 -9.67
CA VAL A 46 1.01 -1.55 -8.55
C VAL A 46 0.13 -1.36 -7.32
N GLU A 47 0.41 -2.12 -6.26
CA GLU A 47 -0.12 -1.84 -4.93
C GLU A 47 0.80 -0.86 -4.22
N ILE A 48 0.27 0.31 -3.88
CA ILE A 48 0.93 1.26 -3.00
C ILE A 48 0.44 0.95 -1.59
N GLY A 49 1.36 0.46 -0.74
CA GLY A 49 1.08 0.19 0.67
C GLY A 49 0.49 1.42 1.36
N GLU A 50 -0.30 1.21 2.41
CA GLU A 50 -1.02 2.29 3.10
C GLU A 50 -0.08 3.48 3.39
N MET A 51 -0.35 4.64 2.76
CA MET A 51 0.15 5.93 3.21
C MET A 51 -0.18 5.99 4.69
N SER A 52 0.83 5.95 5.56
CA SER A 52 0.67 5.58 6.97
C SER A 52 -0.08 6.65 7.77
N ALA A 53 -1.41 6.75 7.59
CA ALA A 53 -2.28 7.62 8.37
C ALA A 53 -2.38 7.15 9.84
N GLY A 54 -1.97 5.91 10.13
CA GLY A 54 -1.87 5.35 11.49
C GLY A 54 -0.96 6.14 12.42
N ARG A 55 0.02 6.90 11.90
CA ARG A 55 0.92 7.73 12.73
C ARG A 55 0.19 8.94 13.35
N LEU A 56 -0.94 9.38 12.78
CA LEU A 56 -1.72 10.52 13.29
C LEU A 56 -2.64 10.13 14.46
N ARG A 57 -3.07 8.86 14.57
CA ARG A 57 -3.96 8.42 15.66
C ARG A 57 -3.26 8.37 17.01
N THR A 58 -1.99 7.98 17.08
CA THR A 58 -1.25 7.88 18.35
C THR A 58 -1.08 9.22 19.05
N LYS A 59 -1.08 10.35 18.32
CA LYS A 59 -1.01 11.69 18.92
C LYS A 59 -2.34 12.18 19.52
N LEU A 60 -3.48 11.74 18.98
CA LEU A 60 -4.80 12.24 19.39
C LEU A 60 -5.37 11.52 20.62
N THR A 61 -4.99 10.27 20.86
CA THR A 61 -5.44 9.52 22.04
C THR A 61 -4.75 9.98 23.34
N GLY A 62 -3.50 10.47 23.25
CA GLY A 62 -2.77 11.02 24.39
C GLY A 62 -3.33 12.35 24.93
N LEU A 63 -4.09 13.10 24.12
CA LEU A 63 -4.67 14.38 24.53
C LEU A 63 -6.01 14.25 25.27
N ARG A 64 -6.66 13.07 25.23
CA ARG A 64 -7.99 12.84 25.82
C ARG A 64 -7.93 12.27 27.24
N LEU A 65 -6.75 11.86 27.71
CA LEU A 65 -6.52 11.33 29.06
C LEU A 65 -6.00 12.41 30.05
N MET A 66 -5.87 13.67 29.62
CA MET A 66 -5.51 14.81 30.47
C MET A 66 -6.67 15.81 30.63
N LYS A 67 -7.90 15.30 30.82
CA LYS A 67 -9.05 16.08 31.30
C LYS A 67 -9.75 15.33 32.42
#